data_AF-A0A925YUH6-F1
#
_entry.id   AF-A0A925YUH6-F1
#
_cell.length_a   1.000
_cell.length_b   1.000
_cell.length_c   1.000
_cell.angle_alpha   90.00
_cell.angle_beta   90.00
_cell.angle_gamma   90.00
#
_symmetry.space_group_name_H-M   'P 1'
#
loop_
_entity.id
_entity.type
_entity.pdbx_description
1 polymer ?
#
loop_
_entity_poly.entity_id
_entity_poly.type
_entity_poly.pdbx_seq_one_letter_code
_entity_poly.pdbx_strand_id
1 'polypeptide(L)'
;SFSLTTMDASFRLNGDRVRFRDLRVSGPSALLLAKGTYQVRGGGLDFSAKLHPFDESTTMFGNAANFVLTPFSKVFEVKLQGTLSKPAWIFSYGPSRLLNSLTGNDRPPAKITAPVEPDTSL
;
A
#
# COMPACT_ATOMS: atom_id res chain seq x y z
N SER A 1 2.41 12.99 -2.29
CA SER A 1 3.22 11.77 -2.54
C SER A 1 3.05 10.85 -1.34
N PHE A 2 2.90 9.53 -1.52
CA PHE A 2 2.79 8.59 -0.40
C PHE A 2 4.16 8.41 0.27
N SER A 3 4.24 8.65 1.58
CA SER A 3 5.49 8.58 2.33
C SER A 3 5.30 8.00 3.74
N LEU A 4 6.11 6.99 4.05
CA LEU A 4 6.27 6.37 5.36
C LEU A 4 7.75 6.47 5.75
N THR A 5 8.05 6.90 6.97
CA THR A 5 9.43 7.27 7.36
C THR A 5 9.90 6.62 8.65
N THR A 6 9.00 6.28 9.55
CA THR A 6 9.32 5.75 10.87
C THR A 6 8.72 4.36 11.03
N MET A 7 9.49 3.43 11.58
CA MET A 7 9.03 2.07 11.89
C MET A 7 9.27 1.76 13.37
N ASP A 8 8.23 1.28 14.04
CA ASP A 8 8.26 0.71 15.38
C ASP A 8 7.72 -0.72 15.32
N ALA A 9 8.39 -1.66 16.00
CA ALA A 9 8.04 -3.07 15.89
C ALA A 9 8.31 -3.83 17.18
N SER A 10 7.27 -4.44 17.74
CA SER A 10 7.38 -5.44 18.81
C SER A 10 7.28 -6.85 18.23
N PHE A 11 8.37 -7.61 18.32
CA PHE A 11 8.42 -8.97 17.80
C PHE A 11 8.97 -9.99 18.80
N ARG A 12 8.62 -11.26 18.58
CA ARG A 12 9.24 -12.42 19.23
C ARG A 12 9.91 -13.28 18.18
N LEU A 13 11.15 -13.67 18.43
CA LEU A 13 11.88 -14.64 17.61
C LEU A 13 11.83 -16.00 18.30
N ASN A 14 11.34 -17.02 17.61
CA ASN A 14 11.35 -18.41 18.08
C ASN A 14 11.92 -19.30 16.98
N GLY A 15 13.18 -19.70 17.13
CA GLY A 15 13.90 -20.43 16.10
C GLY A 15 13.96 -19.62 14.81
N ASP A 16 13.35 -20.14 13.75
CA ASP A 16 13.33 -19.53 12.42
C ASP A 16 12.15 -18.57 12.19
N ARG A 17 11.25 -18.43 13.17
CA ARG A 17 10.02 -17.64 13.01
C ARG A 17 10.07 -16.36 13.83
N VAL A 18 9.92 -15.22 13.16
CA VAL A 18 9.67 -13.92 13.76
C VAL A 18 8.17 -13.67 13.77
N ARG A 19 7.60 -13.38 14.94
CA ARG A 19 6.19 -12.99 15.08
C ARG A 19 6.09 -11.54 15.50
N PHE A 20 5.50 -10.72 14.63
CA PHE A 20 5.21 -9.31 14.88
C PHE A 20 3.81 -9.19 15.46
N ARG A 21 3.71 -8.79 16.73
CA ARG A 21 2.41 -8.56 17.38
C ARG A 21 1.86 -7.19 17.03
N ASP A 22 2.75 -6.22 16.93
CA ASP A 22 2.46 -4.84 16.57
C ASP A 22 3.65 -4.32 15.75
N LEU A 23 3.42 -4.12 14.45
CA LEU A 23 4.33 -3.46 13.54
C LEU A 23 3.64 -2.17 13.08
N ARG A 24 4.21 -1.04 13.47
CA ARG A 24 3.71 0.29 13.17
C ARG A 24 4.69 1.00 12.26
N VAL A 25 4.22 1.38 11.07
CA VAL A 25 4.99 2.24 10.16
C VAL A 25 4.22 3.53 9.97
N SER A 26 4.81 4.67 10.33
CA SER A 26 4.17 5.98 10.24
C SER A 26 4.97 6.93 9.36
N GLY A 27 4.27 7.88 8.75
CA GLY A 27 4.89 8.99 8.03
C GLY A 27 3.92 10.17 7.89
N PRO A 28 4.32 11.21 7.14
CA PRO A 28 3.51 12.43 6.99
C PRO A 28 2.16 12.21 6.33
N SER A 29 2.03 11.19 5.47
CA SER A 29 0.82 10.96 4.68
C SER A 29 -0.06 9.81 5.19
N ALA A 30 0.47 8.94 6.06
CA ALA A 30 -0.24 7.72 6.46
C ALA A 30 0.33 7.04 7.72
N LEU A 31 -0.49 6.14 8.26
CA LEU A 31 -0.13 5.14 9.26
C LEU A 31 -0.45 3.74 8.73
N LEU A 32 0.51 2.84 8.79
CA LEU A 32 0.36 1.42 8.50
C LEU A 32 0.52 0.63 9.81
N LEU A 33 -0.50 -0.16 10.15
CA LEU A 33 -0.49 -1.07 11.29
C LEU A 33 -0.51 -2.50 10.78
N ALA A 34 0.41 -3.35 11.21
CA ALA A 34 0.53 -4.70 10.73
C ALA A 34 0.78 -5.69 11.87
N LYS A 35 0.33 -6.93 11.65
CA LYS A 35 0.61 -8.07 12.51
C LYS A 35 0.81 -9.30 11.64
N GLY A 36 1.71 -10.18 12.04
CA GLY A 36 2.02 -11.34 11.20
C GLY A 36 3.27 -12.08 11.61
N THR A 37 3.72 -12.93 10.70
CA THR A 37 4.91 -13.74 10.87
C THR A 37 5.82 -13.67 9.66
N TYR A 38 7.10 -13.74 9.93
CA TYR A 38 8.16 -13.87 8.94
C TYR A 38 9.00 -15.10 9.26
N GLN A 39 9.34 -15.88 8.24
CA GLN A 39 10.28 -17.00 8.34
C GLN A 39 11.65 -16.53 7.87
N VAL A 40 12.64 -16.60 8.75
CA VAL A 40 14.01 -16.13 8.48
C VAL A 40 14.65 -16.96 7.38
N ARG A 41 14.50 -18.30 7.41
CA ARG A 41 14.82 -19.16 6.28
C ARG A 41 13.65 -19.24 5.32
N GLY A 42 13.97 -19.15 4.03
CA GLY A 42 12.98 -19.18 2.96
C GLY A 42 12.20 -17.87 2.77
N GLY A 43 12.29 -16.92 3.71
CA GLY A 43 11.76 -15.56 3.54
C GLY A 43 10.24 -15.50 3.46
N GLY A 44 9.54 -16.49 4.03
CA GLY A 44 8.09 -16.59 4.00
C GLY A 44 7.42 -15.48 4.81
N LEU A 45 6.40 -14.85 4.25
CA LEU A 45 5.63 -13.77 4.85
C LEU A 45 4.17 -14.19 5.00
N ASP A 46 3.57 -13.84 6.14
CA ASP A 46 2.11 -13.85 6.31
C ASP A 46 1.72 -12.72 7.27
N PHE A 47 1.22 -11.62 6.70
CA PHE A 47 0.86 -10.42 7.44
C PHE A 47 -0.55 -9.96 7.09
N SER A 48 -1.25 -9.47 8.10
CA SER A 48 -2.44 -8.64 7.93
C SER A 48 -2.06 -7.22 8.30
N ALA A 49 -2.30 -6.27 7.39
CA ALA A 49 -2.03 -4.87 7.59
C ALA A 49 -3.27 -4.00 7.33
N LYS A 50 -3.32 -2.89 8.06
CA LYS A 50 -4.30 -1.83 7.94
C LYS A 50 -3.58 -0.54 7.60
N LEU A 51 -3.93 0.06 6.46
CA LEU A 51 -3.42 1.37 6.05
C LEU A 51 -4.47 2.43 6.34
N HIS A 52 -4.04 3.47 7.05
CA HIS A 52 -4.82 4.64 7.42
C HIS A 52 -4.15 5.86 6.76
N PRO A 53 -4.60 6.29 5.57
CA PRO A 53 -4.13 7.54 5.00
C PRO A 53 -4.64 8.73 5.82
N PHE A 54 -3.84 9.79 5.87
CA PHE A 54 -4.26 11.05 6.45
C PHE A 54 -4.88 11.92 5.36
N ASP A 55 -6.06 12.47 5.63
CA ASP A 55 -6.72 13.43 4.74
C ASP A 55 -5.97 14.77 4.82
N GLU A 56 -5.31 15.19 3.74
CA GLU A 56 -4.74 16.54 3.61
C GLU A 56 -5.84 17.63 3.56
N SER A 57 -7.10 17.21 3.35
CA SER A 57 -8.25 18.08 3.05
C SER A 57 -8.81 18.86 4.24
N THR A 58 -8.44 18.54 5.49
CA THR A 58 -8.96 19.27 6.66
C THR A 58 -8.49 20.73 6.71
N THR A 59 -7.44 21.08 5.96
CA THR A 59 -6.89 22.45 5.90
C THR A 59 -7.63 23.39 4.95
N MET A 60 -8.63 22.92 4.18
CA MET A 60 -9.45 23.75 3.27
C MET A 60 -10.90 23.92 3.71
N PHE A 61 -11.23 23.71 5.00
CA PHE A 61 -12.55 23.99 5.55
C PHE A 61 -12.61 25.39 6.18
N GLY A 62 -12.27 26.41 5.39
CA GLY A 62 -12.73 27.77 5.63
C GLY A 62 -14.00 28.01 4.81
N ASN A 63 -15.13 28.22 5.48
CA ASN A 63 -16.40 28.75 4.93
C ASN A 63 -17.47 27.79 4.37
N ALA A 64 -17.70 26.63 4.99
CA ALA A 64 -18.98 25.92 4.77
C ALA A 64 -19.52 25.32 6.08
N ALA A 65 -20.19 26.16 6.86
CA ALA A 65 -21.03 25.73 7.96
C ALA A 65 -22.26 25.00 7.40
N ASN A 66 -22.18 23.68 7.16
CA ASN A 66 -23.28 22.74 7.44
C ASN A 66 -22.99 21.26 7.14
N PHE A 67 -21.76 20.88 6.82
CA PHE A 67 -21.51 19.49 6.44
C PHE A 67 -21.04 18.69 7.65
N VAL A 68 -21.95 17.90 8.22
CA VAL A 68 -21.61 16.72 9.03
C VAL A 68 -20.96 15.71 8.08
N LEU A 69 -19.74 16.00 7.65
CA LEU A 69 -18.89 15.04 6.97
C LEU A 69 -18.14 14.34 8.07
N THR A 70 -18.70 13.23 8.56
CA THR A 70 -17.84 12.18 9.10
C THR A 70 -16.84 11.88 8.00
N PRO A 71 -15.54 12.22 8.14
CA PRO A 71 -14.59 11.83 7.13
C PRO A 71 -14.63 10.30 7.16
N PHE A 72 -15.07 9.69 6.06
CA PHE A 72 -15.01 8.25 5.93
C PHE A 72 -13.55 7.88 6.18
N SER A 73 -13.24 7.34 7.36
CA SER A 73 -11.90 6.87 7.66
C SER A 73 -11.68 5.70 6.70
N LYS A 74 -11.04 5.97 5.55
CA LYS A 74 -10.78 4.96 4.53
C LYS A 74 -9.68 4.07 5.08
N VAL A 75 -10.05 3.04 5.83
CA VAL A 75 -9.12 2.01 6.28
C VAL A 75 -9.02 0.96 5.18
N PHE A 76 -7.79 0.67 4.77
CA PHE A 76 -7.52 -0.34 3.76
C PHE A 76 -6.97 -1.57 4.46
N GLU A 77 -7.63 -2.70 4.28
CA GLU A 77 -7.13 -3.97 4.79
C GLU A 77 -6.44 -4.74 3.67
N VAL A 78 -5.18 -5.07 3.92
CA VAL A 78 -4.33 -5.79 2.98
C VAL A 78 -3.70 -6.98 3.68
N LYS A 79 -3.70 -8.12 2.99
CA LYS A 79 -2.94 -9.30 3.39
C LYS A 79 -1.72 -9.44 2.48
N LEU A 80 -0.59 -9.69 3.10
CA LEU A 80 0.70 -9.90 2.44
C LEU A 80 1.17 -11.32 2.72
N GLN A 81 1.26 -12.14 1.69
CA GLN A 81 1.65 -13.54 1.80
C GLN A 81 2.76 -13.89 0.80
N GLY A 82 3.30 -15.11 0.85
CA GLY A 82 4.33 -15.57 -0.10
C GLY A 82 5.74 -15.33 0.43
N THR A 83 6.65 -14.81 -0.39
CA THR A 83 8.04 -14.53 0.02
C THR A 83 8.38 -13.06 -0.15
N LEU A 84 9.40 -12.57 0.56
CA LEU A 84 9.84 -11.17 0.43
C LEU A 84 10.23 -10.79 -1.01
N SER A 85 10.70 -11.76 -1.79
CA SER A 85 11.04 -11.56 -3.21
C SER A 85 9.83 -11.62 -4.14
N LYS A 86 8.77 -12.33 -3.76
CA LYS A 86 7.53 -12.48 -4.55
C LYS A 86 6.32 -12.39 -3.62
N PRO A 87 6.03 -11.21 -3.08
CA PRO A 87 4.88 -11.01 -2.21
C PRO A 87 3.58 -11.12 -3.00
N ALA A 88 2.62 -11.86 -2.46
CA ALA A 88 1.23 -11.87 -2.92
C ALA A 88 0.44 -10.84 -2.10
N TRP A 89 -0.12 -9.85 -2.78
CA TRP A 89 -0.93 -8.79 -2.18
C TRP A 89 -2.41 -9.11 -2.39
N ILE A 90 -3.14 -9.28 -1.29
CA ILE A 90 -4.57 -9.58 -1.30
C ILE A 90 -5.29 -8.42 -0.60
N PHE A 91 -6.00 -7.62 -1.38
CA PHE A 91 -6.74 -6.46 -0.89
C PHE A 91 -8.19 -6.87 -0.63
N SER A 92 -8.68 -6.64 0.59
CA SER A 92 -10.07 -6.96 0.91
C SER A 92 -11.01 -5.85 0.42
N TYR A 93 -10.68 -4.59 0.70
CA TYR A 93 -11.48 -3.42 0.30
C TYR A 93 -10.60 -2.15 0.16
N GLY A 94 -10.87 -1.31 -0.85
CA GLY A 94 -10.24 0.01 -0.98
C GLY A 94 -10.36 0.67 -2.38
N PRO A 95 -10.27 2.00 -2.50
CA PRO A 95 -10.23 2.70 -3.79
C PRO A 95 -9.07 2.27 -4.69
N SER A 96 -9.40 1.97 -5.94
CA SER A 96 -8.52 1.37 -6.96
C SER A 96 -7.23 2.16 -7.25
N ARG A 97 -7.23 3.49 -7.13
CA ARG A 97 -6.08 4.33 -7.49
C ARG A 97 -4.84 4.14 -6.60
N LEU A 98 -5.03 3.85 -5.31
CA LEU A 98 -3.92 3.59 -4.38
C LEU A 98 -3.45 2.13 -4.42
N LEU A 99 -4.34 1.20 -4.82
CA LEU A 99 -3.95 -0.19 -5.05
C LEU A 99 -2.90 -0.28 -6.18
N ASN A 100 -3.08 0.52 -7.23
CA ASN A 100 -2.16 0.58 -8.37
C ASN A 100 -0.77 1.08 -7.98
N SER A 101 -0.69 2.10 -7.11
CA SER A 101 0.60 2.65 -6.66
C SER A 101 1.35 1.71 -5.71
N LEU A 102 0.65 0.95 -4.86
CA LEU A 102 1.26 -0.03 -3.95
C LEU A 102 1.73 -1.30 -4.68
N THR A 103 1.03 -1.68 -5.75
CA THR A 103 1.39 -2.86 -6.57
C THR A 103 2.41 -2.53 -7.67
N GLY A 104 2.79 -1.27 -7.83
CA GLY A 104 3.75 -0.84 -8.87
C GLY A 104 3.19 -0.95 -10.29
N ASN A 105 1.87 -1.01 -10.45
CA ASN A 105 1.19 -1.05 -11.75
C ASN A 105 1.11 0.31 -12.45
N ASP A 106 1.86 1.31 -11.98
CA ASP A 106 2.09 2.61 -12.64
C ASP A 106 2.99 2.47 -13.89
N ARG A 107 2.77 1.44 -14.72
CA ARG A 107 3.23 1.51 -16.11
C ARG A 107 2.38 2.56 -16.81
N PRO A 108 2.97 3.62 -17.38
CA PRO A 108 2.26 4.40 -18.39
C PRO A 108 1.71 3.41 -19.42
N PRO A 109 0.49 3.58 -19.94
CA PRO A 109 0.06 2.78 -21.09
C PRO A 109 1.17 2.91 -22.14
N ALA A 110 1.71 1.76 -22.57
CA ALA A 110 2.74 1.73 -23.58
C ALA A 110 2.24 2.62 -24.73
N LYS A 111 2.98 3.68 -25.04
CA LYS A 111 2.68 4.53 -26.19
C LYS A 111 2.65 3.55 -27.37
N ILE A 112 1.47 3.32 -27.93
CA ILE A 112 1.34 2.49 -29.12
C ILE A 112 2.03 3.32 -30.20
N THR A 113 3.33 3.09 -30.40
CA THR A 113 4.01 3.56 -31.59
C THR A 113 3.32 2.84 -32.72
N ALA A 114 2.53 3.59 -33.51
CA ALA A 114 1.87 3.06 -34.69
C ALA A 114 2.91 2.31 -35.54
N PRO A 115 2.55 1.16 -36.15
CA PRO A 115 3.43 0.47 -37.07
C PRO A 115 3.93 1.45 -38.15
N VAL A 116 5.23 1.51 -38.36
CA VAL A 116 5.82 2.21 -39.52
C VAL A 116 5.25 1.53 -40.77
N GLU A 117 4.36 2.21 -41.46
CA GLU A 117 3.78 1.78 -42.72
C GLU A 117 4.92 1.69 -43.76
N PRO A 118 5.10 0.55 -44.45
CA PRO A 118 6.15 0.44 -45.46
C PRO A 118 5.81 1.31 -46.68
N ASP A 119 6.68 2.28 -46.94
CA ASP A 119 6.70 3.07 -48.18
C ASP A 119 6.68 2.13 -49.38
N THR A 120 5.55 2.12 -50.10
CA THR A 120 5.40 1.43 -51.37
C THR A 120 5.13 2.48 -52.44
N SER A 121 6.16 3.24 -52.79
CA SER A 121 6.17 4.08 -53.99
C SER A 121 6.73 3.27 -55.16
N LEU A 122 5.90 3.09 -56.20
CA LEU A 122 6.27 2.61 -57.54
C LEU A 122 6.84 3.76 -58.38
#